data_AF-D1C476-F1
#
_entry.id   AF-D1C476-F1
#
_cell.length_a   1.000
_cell.length_b   1.000
_cell.length_c   1.000
_cell.angle_alpha   90.00
_cell.angle_beta   90.00
_cell.angle_gamma   90.00
#
_symmetry.space_group_name_H-M   'P 1'
#
loop_
_entity.id
_entity.type
_entity.pdbx_description
1 polymer ?
#
loop_
_entity_poly.entity_id
_entity_poly.type
_entity_poly.pdbx_seq_one_letter_code
_entity_poly.pdbx_strand_id
1 'polypeptide(L)' 'MATRTRTRANEPQPRARVAALQRVARDTVAEMKKITWPDRETTRNLTLVVIAISVVLGLLLGGVDAAFVRLWSIF' A
#
# COMPACT_ATOMS: atom_id res chain seq x y z
N MET A 1 -45.48 -42.53 -13.95
CA MET A 1 -44.94 -41.35 -14.66
C MET A 1 -45.07 -40.15 -13.73
N ALA A 2 -44.00 -39.76 -13.03
CA ALA A 2 -43.82 -38.44 -12.39
C ALA A 2 -42.40 -38.35 -11.82
N THR A 3 -41.51 -37.81 -12.64
CA THR A 3 -40.12 -37.49 -12.35
C THR A 3 -40.03 -36.45 -11.22
N ARG A 4 -39.48 -36.81 -10.05
CA ARG A 4 -39.09 -35.83 -9.02
C ARG A 4 -37.61 -35.50 -9.18
N THR A 5 -37.36 -34.50 -9.99
CA THR A 5 -36.10 -33.77 -10.13
C THR A 5 -35.73 -33.13 -8.78
N ARG A 6 -34.87 -33.78 -7.98
CA ARG A 6 -34.35 -33.21 -6.73
C ARG A 6 -33.07 -32.40 -7.01
N THR A 7 -33.20 -31.41 -7.90
CA THR A 7 -32.20 -30.35 -8.06
C THR A 7 -32.65 -29.16 -7.22
N ARG A 8 -32.48 -29.24 -5.90
CA ARG A 8 -32.36 -28.02 -5.06
C ARG A 8 -30.89 -27.93 -4.70
N ALA A 9 -30.12 -27.31 -5.58
CA ALA A 9 -29.75 -25.92 -5.37
C ALA A 9 -28.97 -25.80 -4.06
N ASN A 10 -27.70 -26.17 -4.16
CA ASN A 10 -26.63 -25.70 -3.30
C ASN A 10 -26.54 -24.17 -3.47
N GLU A 11 -27.41 -23.43 -2.81
CA GLU A 11 -27.36 -21.97 -2.80
C GLU A 11 -26.21 -21.53 -1.89
N PRO A 12 -25.21 -20.80 -2.40
CA PRO A 12 -24.11 -20.32 -1.56
C PRO A 12 -24.67 -19.36 -0.51
N GLN A 13 -24.80 -19.88 0.71
CA GLN A 13 -25.31 -19.15 1.86
C GLN A 13 -24.49 -17.84 2.04
N PRO A 14 -25.11 -16.66 2.21
CA PRO A 14 -24.40 -15.40 2.39
C PRO A 14 -23.33 -15.47 3.49
N ARG A 15 -23.62 -16.23 4.56
CA ARG A 15 -22.69 -16.52 5.68
C ARG A 15 -21.42 -17.24 5.23
N ALA A 16 -21.49 -18.11 4.22
CA ALA A 16 -20.32 -18.82 3.68
C ALA A 16 -19.33 -17.86 2.99
N ARG A 17 -19.84 -16.80 2.33
CA ARG A 17 -18.98 -15.77 1.72
C ARG A 17 -18.27 -14.93 2.77
N VAL A 18 -18.98 -14.54 3.84
CA VAL A 18 -18.36 -13.79 4.96
C VAL A 18 -17.32 -14.64 5.68
N ALA A 19 -17.60 -15.92 5.93
CA ALA A 19 -16.65 -16.85 6.51
C ALA A 19 -15.41 -17.08 5.62
N ALA A 20 -15.59 -17.11 4.30
CA ALA A 20 -14.49 -17.20 3.35
C ALA A 20 -13.58 -15.96 3.39
N LEU A 21 -14.16 -14.76 3.42
CA LEU A 21 -13.41 -13.50 3.54
C LEU A 21 -12.67 -13.39 4.89
N GLN A 22 -13.33 -13.82 5.99
CA GLN A 22 -12.70 -13.88 7.31
C GLN A 22 -11.50 -14.83 7.34
N ARG A 23 -11.58 -15.95 6.62
CA ARG A 23 -10.47 -16.88 6.48
C ARG A 23 -9.30 -16.26 5.72
N VAL A 24 -9.57 -15.63 4.57
CA VAL A 24 -8.55 -14.93 3.78
C VAL A 24 -7.87 -13.83 4.60
N ALA A 25 -8.64 -12.98 5.29
CA ALA A 25 -8.08 -11.93 6.12
C ALA A 25 -7.19 -12.48 7.26
N ARG A 26 -7.61 -13.59 7.88
CA ARG A 26 -6.83 -14.25 8.94
C ARG A 26 -5.53 -14.84 8.39
N ASP A 27 -5.58 -15.47 7.23
CA ASP A 27 -4.43 -16.03 6.54
C ASP A 27 -3.44 -14.92 6.12
N THR A 28 -3.94 -13.78 5.61
CA THR A 28 -3.11 -12.59 5.31
C THR A 28 -2.44 -12.03 6.55
N VAL A 29 -3.14 -11.91 7.67
CA VAL A 29 -2.54 -11.44 8.94
C VAL A 29 -1.48 -12.40 9.45
N ALA A 30 -1.70 -13.71 9.31
CA ALA A 30 -0.71 -14.73 9.70
C ALA A 30 0.57 -14.63 8.84
N GLU A 31 0.44 -14.39 7.54
CA GLU A 31 1.60 -14.19 6.65
C GLU A 31 2.29 -12.84 6.91
N MET A 32 1.51 -11.79 7.16
CA MET A 32 2.01 -10.45 7.47
C MET A 32 2.81 -10.41 8.79
N LYS A 33 2.56 -11.35 9.71
CA LYS A 33 3.38 -11.54 10.92
C LYS A 33 4.74 -12.18 10.65
N LYS A 34 4.93 -12.85 9.50
CA LYS A 34 6.26 -13.33 9.08
C LYS A 34 7.13 -12.21 8.51
N ILE A 35 6.52 -11.06 8.18
CA ILE A 35 7.25 -9.87 7.77
C ILE A 35 7.99 -9.36 9.01
N THR A 36 9.31 -9.41 8.95
CA THR A 36 10.20 -8.76 9.89
C THR A 36 10.10 -7.26 9.71
N TRP A 37 9.08 -6.66 10.35
CA TRP A 37 8.97 -5.21 10.37
C TRP A 37 10.21 -4.62 11.05
N PRO A 38 10.86 -3.64 10.39
CA PRO A 38 12.06 -3.04 10.90
C PRO A 38 11.80 -2.41 12.27
N ASP A 39 12.83 -2.39 13.10
CA ASP A 39 12.78 -1.71 14.39
C ASP A 39 12.40 -0.23 14.21
N ARG A 40 11.67 0.33 15.18
CA ARG A 40 11.18 1.71 15.12
C ARG A 40 12.33 2.72 15.04
N GLU A 41 13.47 2.41 15.65
CA GLU A 41 14.66 3.26 15.59
C GLU A 41 15.24 3.29 14.17
N THR A 42 15.43 2.13 13.54
CA THR A 42 15.92 2.01 12.17
C THR A 42 15.00 2.74 11.20
N THR A 43 13.68 2.58 11.36
CA THR A 43 12.69 3.26 10.54
C THR A 43 12.80 4.78 10.66
N ARG A 44 12.92 5.31 11.89
CA ARG A 44 13.08 6.75 12.14
C ARG A 44 14.36 7.28 11.49
N ASN A 45 15.47 6.56 11.66
CA ASN A 45 16.76 6.98 11.10
C ASN A 45 16.71 7.01 9.56
N LEU A 46 16.09 6.01 8.93
CA LEU A 46 15.89 5.98 7.47
C LEU A 46 14.97 7.12 7.00
N THR A 47 13.87 7.40 7.71
CA THR A 47 12.98 8.52 7.38
C THR A 47 13.71 9.87 7.49
N LEU A 48 14.56 10.06 8.50
CA LEU A 48 15.37 11.28 8.64
C LEU A 48 16.32 11.47 7.46
N VAL A 49 16.96 10.40 7.00
CA VAL A 49 17.83 10.43 5.81
C VAL A 49 17.02 10.83 4.57
N VAL A 50 15.84 10.26 4.36
CA VAL A 50 14.97 10.62 3.23
C VAL A 50 14.60 12.10 3.29
N ILE A 51 14.18 12.61 4.46
CA ILE A 51 13.86 14.04 4.63
C ILE A 51 15.07 14.91 4.28
N ALA A 52 16.26 14.56 4.77
CA ALA A 52 17.48 15.30 4.46
C ALA A 52 17.77 15.35 2.96
N ILE A 53 17.68 14.21 2.27
CA ILE A 53 17.90 14.14 0.82
C ILE A 53 16.83 14.94 0.07
N SER A 54 15.56 14.85 0.45
CA SER A 54 14.47 15.62 -0.15
C SER A 54 14.68 17.13 -0.01
N VAL A 55 15.16 17.60 1.15
CA VAL A 55 15.50 19.02 1.36
C VAL A 55 16.66 19.45 0.46
N VAL A 56 17.74 18.65 0.39
CA VAL A 56 18.89 18.96 -0.46
C VAL A 56 18.48 19.04 -1.93
N LEU A 57 17.71 18.06 -2.42
CA LEU A 57 17.22 18.06 -3.80
C LEU A 57 16.28 19.23 -4.06
N GLY A 58 15.37 19.54 -3.14
CA GLY A 58 14.46 20.67 -3.27
C GLY A 58 15.20 22.02 -3.33
N LEU A 59 16.24 22.20 -2.51
CA LEU A 59 17.08 23.39 -2.56
C LEU A 59 17.91 23.46 -3.84
N LEU A 60 18.45 22.33 -4.29
CA LEU A 60 19.25 22.27 -5.51
C LEU A 60 18.39 22.60 -6.73
N LEU A 61 17.27 21.91 -6.91
CA LEU A 61 16.33 22.15 -8.00
C LEU A 61 15.77 23.57 -7.93
N GLY A 62 15.20 23.96 -6.78
CA GLY A 62 14.63 25.29 -6.62
C GLY A 62 15.66 26.43 -6.80
N GLY A 63 16.90 26.22 -6.37
CA GLY A 63 18.00 27.17 -6.58
C GLY A 63 18.38 27.29 -8.06
N VAL A 64 18.48 26.17 -8.76
CA VAL A 64 18.75 26.12 -10.21
C VAL A 64 17.59 26.78 -10.98
N ASP A 65 16.35 26.42 -10.69
CA ASP A 65 15.16 27.02 -11.32
C ASP A 65 15.12 28.55 -11.09
N ALA A 66 15.41 29.01 -9.88
CA ALA A 66 15.47 30.44 -9.57
C ALA A 66 16.59 31.15 -10.36
N ALA A 67 17.76 30.54 -10.48
CA ALA A 67 18.87 31.08 -11.27
C ALA A 67 18.51 31.15 -12.76
N PHE A 68 17.83 30.13 -13.30
CA PHE A 68 17.37 30.09 -14.68
C PHE A 68 16.32 31.17 -14.96
N VAL A 69 15.34 31.37 -14.06
CA VAL A 69 14.34 32.45 -14.18
C VAL A 69 15.02 33.81 -14.20
N ARG A 70 16.00 34.05 -13.32
CA ARG A 70 16.74 35.31 -13.29
C ARG A 70 17.53 35.53 -14.57
N LEU A 71 18.20 34.50 -15.07
CA LEU A 71 18.97 34.57 -16.31
C LEU A 71 18.07 34.88 -17.52
N TRP A 72 16.92 34.20 -17.62
CA TRP A 72 15.94 34.46 -18.68
C TRP A 72 15.31 35.84 -18.57
N SER A 73 15.11 36.38 -17.37
CA SER A 73 14.55 37.73 -17.20
C SER A 73 15.51 38.86 -17.60
N ILE A 74 16.82 38.58 -17.62
CA ILE A 74 17.85 39.55 -17.97
C ILE A 74 18.10 39.60 -19.48
N PHE A 75 17.83 38.50 -20.19
CA PHE A 75 17.96 38.38 -21.64
C PHE A 75 16.63 38.69 -22.34
#